data_AF-A0A2S1YFM7-F1
#
_entry.id   AF-A0A2S1YFM7-F1
#
_cell.length_a   1.000
_cell.length_b   1.000
_cell.length_c   1.000
_cell.angle_alpha   90.00
_cell.angle_beta   90.00
_cell.angle_gamma   90.00
#
_symmetry.space_group_name_H-M   'P 1'
#
loop_
_entity.id
_entity.type
_entity.pdbx_description
1 polymer ?
#
loop_
_entity_poly.entity_id
_entity_poly.type
_entity_poly.pdbx_seq_one_letter_code
_entity_poly.pdbx_strand_id
1 'polypeptide(L)'
;MIKYDIENKGKKSIGKFVLQDNYGKGQLNYFIFYIDGKKYKANGGRSPEGFSKNTGKFYKIIYSEKYKGHIKALFNEPITDTVIILKAGFSKEEINNN
;
A
#
# COMPACT_ATOMS: atom_id res chain seq x y z
N MET A 1 5.25 17.71 -9.15
CA MET A 1 4.94 17.69 -7.69
C MET A 1 4.18 16.40 -7.37
N ILE A 2 4.89 15.31 -7.05
CA ILE A 2 4.29 13.96 -6.85
C ILE A 2 3.31 13.97 -5.66
N LYS A 3 3.70 14.60 -4.55
CA LYS A 3 2.86 14.73 -3.36
C LYS A 3 1.51 15.39 -3.68
N TYR A 4 1.53 16.51 -4.40
CA TYR A 4 0.31 17.21 -4.80
C TYR A 4 -0.60 16.37 -5.70
N ASP A 5 -0.01 15.62 -6.64
CA ASP A 5 -0.76 14.73 -7.50
C ASP A 5 -1.48 13.63 -6.70
N ILE A 6 -0.79 12.99 -5.76
CA ILE A 6 -1.38 11.99 -4.86
C ILE A 6 -2.47 12.61 -3.98
N GLU A 7 -2.26 13.81 -3.44
CA GLU A 7 -3.19 14.44 -2.50
C GLU A 7 -4.46 14.99 -3.17
N ASN A 8 -4.37 15.45 -4.43
CA ASN A 8 -5.48 16.15 -5.10
C ASN A 8 -6.09 15.37 -6.28
N LYS A 9 -5.34 14.42 -6.85
CA LYS A 9 -5.73 13.64 -8.04
C LYS A 9 -5.58 12.14 -7.84
N GLY A 10 -5.10 11.72 -6.67
CA GLY A 10 -4.78 10.33 -6.40
C GLY A 10 -6.03 9.46 -6.37
N LYS A 11 -5.91 8.25 -6.90
CA LYS A 11 -6.96 7.23 -6.89
C LYS A 11 -6.80 6.32 -5.68
N LYS A 12 -7.93 5.90 -5.12
CA LYS A 12 -7.96 4.97 -3.99
C LYS A 12 -7.85 3.54 -4.49
N SER A 13 -7.06 2.72 -3.80
CA SER A 13 -6.99 1.27 -4.00
C SER A 13 -6.61 0.59 -2.68
N ILE A 14 -6.31 -0.70 -2.74
CA ILE A 14 -5.82 -1.50 -1.63
C ILE A 14 -4.35 -1.85 -1.87
N GLY A 15 -3.53 -1.73 -0.82
CA GLY A 15 -2.17 -2.23 -0.79
C GLY A 15 -1.98 -3.25 0.33
N LYS A 16 -1.20 -4.29 0.06
CA LYS A 16 -0.70 -5.23 1.07
C LYS A 16 0.63 -4.73 1.61
N PHE A 17 0.74 -4.57 2.91
CA PHE A 17 2.00 -4.22 3.56
C PHE A 17 2.93 -5.44 3.58
N VAL A 18 4.15 -5.31 3.04
CA VAL A 18 5.04 -6.45 2.81
C VAL A 18 6.40 -6.36 3.50
N LEU A 19 6.86 -5.15 3.81
CA LEU A 19 8.18 -4.96 4.42
C LEU A 19 8.27 -3.59 5.07
N GLN A 20 8.77 -3.55 6.31
CA GLN A 20 9.39 -2.36 6.87
C GLN A 20 10.90 -2.49 6.75
N ASP A 21 11.56 -1.50 6.20
CA ASP A 21 13.02 -1.39 6.19
C ASP A 21 13.44 -0.15 6.99
N ASN A 22 14.41 -0.32 7.87
CA ASN A 22 14.92 0.74 8.74
C ASN A 22 16.25 1.22 8.16
N TYR A 23 16.26 2.39 7.53
CA TYR A 23 17.47 2.97 6.94
C TYR A 23 17.83 4.28 7.63
N GLY A 24 18.89 4.24 8.45
CA GLY A 24 19.35 5.37 9.24
C GLY A 24 18.25 5.90 10.18
N LYS A 25 17.85 7.17 10.00
CA LYS A 25 16.77 7.82 10.78
C LYS A 25 15.37 7.62 10.16
N GLY A 26 15.25 6.86 9.08
CA GLY A 26 14.02 6.70 8.31
C GLY A 26 13.47 5.28 8.31
N GLN A 27 12.15 5.18 8.17
CA GLN A 27 11.45 3.92 7.93
C GLN A 27 10.87 3.93 6.51
N LEU A 28 11.18 2.90 5.73
CA LEU A 28 10.56 2.63 4.44
C LEU A 28 9.50 1.56 4.65
N ASN A 29 8.26 1.87 4.31
CA ASN A 29 7.11 1.00 4.53
C ASN A 29 6.58 0.53 3.19
N TYR A 30 7.04 -0.61 2.71
CA TYR A 30 6.71 -1.08 1.37
C TYR A 30 5.35 -1.77 1.33
N PHE A 31 4.57 -1.37 0.33
CA PHE A 31 3.31 -1.98 -0.04
C PHE A 31 3.41 -2.55 -1.45
N ILE A 32 2.76 -3.69 -1.68
CA ILE A 32 2.41 -4.14 -3.02
C ILE A 32 0.94 -3.78 -3.32
N PHE A 33 0.65 -3.46 -4.57
CA PHE A 33 -0.69 -3.10 -5.03
C PHE A 33 -0.80 -3.32 -6.53
N TYR A 34 -2.02 -3.27 -7.05
CA TYR A 34 -2.29 -3.47 -8.47
C TYR A 34 -2.94 -2.23 -9.10
N ILE A 35 -2.51 -1.91 -10.33
CA ILE A 35 -3.16 -0.95 -11.22
C ILE A 35 -3.34 -1.69 -12.55
N ASP A 36 -4.58 -1.80 -13.03
CA ASP A 36 -4.93 -2.49 -14.28
C ASP A 36 -4.33 -3.91 -14.37
N GLY A 37 -4.40 -4.67 -13.27
CA GLY A 37 -3.84 -6.03 -13.19
C GLY A 37 -2.31 -6.12 -13.10
N LYS A 38 -1.59 -5.00 -13.23
CA LYS A 38 -0.13 -4.96 -13.07
C LYS A 38 0.25 -4.70 -11.61
N LYS A 39 1.16 -5.53 -11.09
CA LYS A 39 1.70 -5.41 -9.72
C LYS A 39 2.75 -4.31 -9.62
N TYR A 40 2.67 -3.52 -8.56
CA TYR A 40 3.64 -2.48 -8.20
C TYR A 40 4.09 -2.65 -6.75
N LYS A 41 5.29 -2.17 -6.44
CA LYS A 41 5.82 -2.06 -5.08
C LYS A 41 6.26 -0.62 -4.84
N ALA A 42 5.80 -0.01 -3.75
CA ALA A 42 6.11 1.39 -3.43
C ALA A 42 6.19 1.63 -1.92
N ASN A 43 6.92 2.67 -1.54
CA ASN A 43 6.91 3.15 -0.16
C ASN A 43 5.60 3.89 0.15
N GLY A 44 4.90 3.47 1.19
CA GLY A 44 3.65 4.03 1.70
C GLY A 44 3.80 5.32 2.50
N GLY A 45 5.03 5.69 2.85
CA GLY A 45 5.35 6.85 3.68
C GLY A 45 5.63 6.48 5.13
N ARG A 46 5.53 7.46 6.03
CA ARG A 46 5.84 7.29 7.46
C ARG A 46 4.70 6.57 8.17
N SER A 47 5.01 5.42 8.75
CA SER A 47 4.08 4.64 9.57
C SER A 47 4.09 5.08 11.04
N PRO A 48 3.06 4.74 11.81
CA PRO A 48 3.11 4.77 13.27
C PRO A 48 4.22 3.86 13.83
N GLU A 49 4.59 4.09 15.09
CA GLU A 49 5.53 3.24 15.82
C GLU A 49 4.98 1.80 15.95
N GLY A 50 5.87 0.80 15.84
CA GLY A 50 5.51 -0.61 15.95
C GLY A 50 4.69 -1.16 14.79
N PHE A 51 4.59 -0.45 13.65
CA PHE A 51 3.78 -0.87 12.51
C PHE A 51 4.33 -2.13 11.79
N SER A 52 5.62 -2.45 11.92
CA SER A 52 6.27 -3.63 11.32
C SER A 52 5.54 -4.95 11.60
N LYS A 53 4.90 -5.08 12.78
CA LYS A 53 4.10 -6.27 13.17
C LYS A 53 2.88 -6.54 12.29
N ASN A 54 2.54 -5.63 11.40
CA ASN A 54 1.39 -5.72 10.51
C ASN A 54 1.72 -6.26 9.12
N THR A 55 2.95 -6.77 8.89
CA THR A 55 3.31 -7.41 7.62
C THR A 55 2.26 -8.46 7.23
N GLY A 56 1.86 -8.46 5.97
CA GLY A 56 0.76 -9.29 5.46
C GLY A 56 -0.60 -8.59 5.42
N LYS A 57 -0.83 -7.57 6.25
CA LYS A 57 -2.13 -6.89 6.33
C LYS A 57 -2.37 -5.93 5.16
N PHE A 58 -3.65 -5.73 4.85
CA PHE A 58 -4.12 -4.86 3.78
C PHE A 58 -4.60 -3.53 4.32
N TYR A 59 -4.33 -2.46 3.57
CA TYR A 59 -4.68 -1.10 3.92
C TYR A 59 -5.14 -0.35 2.69
N LYS A 60 -5.95 0.68 2.92
CA LYS A 60 -6.27 1.63 1.87
C LYS A 60 -5.03 2.43 1.51
N ILE A 61 -4.84 2.63 0.21
CA ILE A 61 -3.78 3.45 -0.35
C ILE A 61 -4.36 4.47 -1.32
N ILE A 62 -3.62 5.56 -1.53
CA ILE A 62 -3.88 6.53 -2.59
C ILE A 62 -2.67 6.50 -3.53
N TYR A 63 -2.88 6.28 -4.82
CA TYR A 63 -1.80 6.19 -5.82
C TYR A 63 -1.95 7.26 -6.91
N SER A 64 -0.84 7.61 -7.55
CA SER A 64 -0.83 8.46 -8.74
C SER A 64 -0.83 7.61 -10.00
N GLU A 65 -1.77 7.87 -10.91
CA GLU A 65 -1.76 7.25 -12.25
C GLU A 65 -0.64 7.81 -13.14
N LYS A 66 -0.33 9.10 -12.96
CA LYS A 66 0.72 9.80 -13.70
C LYS A 66 2.11 9.34 -13.27
N TYR A 67 2.32 9.17 -11.96
CA TYR A 67 3.58 8.76 -11.36
C TYR A 67 3.43 7.36 -10.76
N LYS A 68 3.35 6.37 -11.65
CA LYS A 68 3.21 4.95 -11.27
C LYS A 68 4.35 4.55 -10.32
N GLY A 69 4.02 3.83 -9.24
CA GLY A 69 4.98 3.47 -8.20
C GLY A 69 5.11 4.48 -7.06
N HIS A 70 4.26 5.51 -7.02
CA HIS A 70 4.15 6.41 -5.87
C HIS A 70 2.77 6.31 -5.24
N ILE A 71 2.75 6.16 -3.91
CA ILE A 71 1.53 6.00 -3.12
C ILE A 71 1.61 6.78 -1.80
N LYS A 72 0.46 6.92 -1.15
CA LYS A 72 0.31 7.25 0.26
C LYS A 72 -0.52 6.16 0.92
N ALA A 73 0.03 5.49 1.92
CA ALA A 73 -0.71 4.51 2.71
C ALA A 73 -1.50 5.20 3.82
N LEU A 74 -2.72 4.72 4.05
CA LEU A 74 -3.58 5.17 5.14
C LEU A 74 -3.50 4.12 6.25
N PHE A 75 -2.45 4.22 7.08
CA PHE A 75 -2.06 3.22 8.08
C PHE A 75 -3.13 2.95 9.17
N ASN A 76 -4.10 3.85 9.31
CA ASN A 76 -5.25 3.74 10.22
C ASN A 76 -6.51 3.17 9.57
N GLU A 77 -6.48 2.85 8.27
CA GLU A 77 -7.61 2.28 7.52
C GLU A 77 -7.27 0.86 7.03
N PRO A 78 -7.23 -0.15 7.94
CA PRO A 78 -7.03 -1.54 7.55
C PRO A 78 -8.25 -2.08 6.80
N ILE A 79 -8.01 -3.01 5.87
CA ILE A 79 -9.04 -3.69 5.09
C ILE A 79 -8.94 -5.19 5.37
N THR A 80 -10.06 -5.80 5.77
CA THR A 80 -10.18 -7.25 6.00
C THR A 80 -11.19 -7.90 5.08
N ASP A 81 -11.99 -7.11 4.35
CA ASP A 81 -12.97 -7.61 3.40
C ASP A 81 -12.26 -8.24 2.20
N THR A 82 -12.34 -9.57 2.13
CA THR A 82 -11.70 -10.37 1.10
C THR A 82 -12.29 -10.11 -0.30
N VAL A 83 -13.57 -9.74 -0.40
CA VAL A 83 -14.20 -9.42 -1.68
C VAL A 83 -13.63 -8.13 -2.25
N ILE A 84 -13.41 -7.12 -1.40
CA ILE A 84 -12.81 -5.86 -1.85
C ILE A 84 -11.32 -6.08 -2.20
N ILE A 85 -10.60 -6.89 -1.43
CA ILE A 85 -9.19 -7.22 -1.72
C ILE A 85 -9.05 -7.96 -3.05
N LEU A 86 -9.93 -8.94 -3.34
CA LEU A 86 -9.96 -9.64 -4.64
C LEU A 86 -10.29 -8.67 -5.79
N LYS A 87 -11.28 -7.79 -5.61
CA LYS A 87 -11.62 -6.75 -6.60
C LYS A 87 -10.48 -5.77 -6.86
N ALA A 88 -9.59 -5.56 -5.88
CA ALA A 88 -8.39 -4.74 -6.04
C ALA A 88 -7.26 -5.45 -6.80
N GLY A 89 -7.43 -6.71 -7.22
CA GLY A 89 -6.51 -7.45 -8.08
C GLY A 89 -5.64 -8.48 -7.38
N PHE A 90 -5.79 -8.66 -6.07
CA PHE A 90 -5.08 -9.71 -5.33
C PHE A 90 -5.68 -11.09 -5.56
N SER A 91 -4.85 -12.13 -5.51
CA SER A 91 -5.32 -13.52 -5.55
C SER A 91 -5.72 -14.03 -4.15
N LYS A 92 -6.48 -15.14 -4.11
CA LYS A 92 -6.79 -15.83 -2.83
C LYS A 92 -5.52 -16.29 -2.10
N GLU A 93 -4.50 -16.71 -2.84
CA GLU A 93 -3.20 -17.12 -2.29
C GLU A 93 -2.48 -15.95 -1.62
N GLU A 94 -2.54 -14.75 -2.23
CA GLU A 94 -1.95 -13.54 -1.66
C GLU A 94 -2.69 -13.06 -0.40
N ILE A 95 -3.97 -13.37 -0.26
CA ILE A 95 -4.76 -13.09 0.95
C ILE A 95 -4.39 -14.05 2.09
N ASN A 96 -4.15 -15.32 1.76
CA ASN A 96 -3.93 -16.37 2.76
C ASN A 96 -2.46 -16.49 3.23
N ASN A 97 -1.50 -16.02 2.43
CA ASN A 97 -0.08 -15.99 2.82
C ASN A 97 0.19 -14.78 3.73
N ASN A 98 0.20 -15.01 5.04
CA ASN A 98 0.66 -14.07 6.06
C ASN A 98 2.08 -14.38 6.51
#